data_AF-A0A7Y9GJS7-F1
#
_entry.id   AF-A0A7Y9GJS7-F1
#
_cell.length_a   1.000
_cell.length_b   1.000
_cell.length_c   1.000
_cell.angle_alpha   90.00
_cell.angle_beta   90.00
_cell.angle_gamma   90.00
#
_symmetry.space_group_name_H-M   'P 1'
#
loop_
_entity.id
_entity.type
_entity.pdbx_description
1 polymer ?
#
loop_
_entity_poly.entity_id
_entity_poly.type
_entity_poly.pdbx_seq_one_letter_code
_entity_poly.pdbx_strand_id
1 'polypeptide(L)'
;MTVILVLLCLAIAGRELWLAFERGRTPGAPEIADIRTQLRALKGTRDELEEFRASQRERLDRLTADQESDRAAFGEADARIRSLVTQINDRLVPDVSGRLKEQREAAEEQRAAVERLAAEMAVLRGHLVGRLDQAAAASLGADPADLVTGSLAVVPGEARPALAGPFERFAEHHGLRVELTDGDRYYLSGRSPRGLELDFIDLVAALREHCVESTGPARSLLGALRDVDRGGARIGPLLMARTPESLVCGVLPLAELRRPDAAGLLGDPDAAARRLHRLPEGRFCDVSAWPALNA
;
A
#
# COMPACT_ATOMS: atom_id res chain seq x y z
N MET A 1 14.33 88.21 -128.85
CA MET A 1 15.40 88.59 -127.90
C MET A 1 15.09 88.27 -126.43
N THR A 2 13.85 87.94 -126.03
CA THR A 2 13.47 87.71 -124.62
C THR A 2 13.70 86.28 -124.11
N VAL A 3 13.59 85.26 -124.96
CA VAL A 3 13.72 83.84 -124.55
C VAL A 3 15.15 83.45 -124.16
N ILE A 4 16.16 84.06 -124.79
CA ILE A 4 17.58 83.78 -124.52
C ILE A 4 17.98 84.28 -123.13
N LEU A 5 17.38 85.38 -122.66
CA LEU A 5 17.69 86.01 -121.37
C LEU A 5 17.14 85.20 -120.18
N VAL A 6 15.94 84.61 -120.34
CA VAL A 6 15.33 83.77 -119.29
C VAL A 6 16.11 82.47 -119.09
N LEU A 7 16.58 81.83 -120.18
CA LEU A 7 17.37 80.59 -120.10
C LEU A 7 18.76 80.83 -119.48
N LEU A 8 19.37 81.98 -119.73
CA LEU A 8 20.65 82.33 -119.13
C LEU A 8 20.52 82.56 -117.61
N CYS A 9 19.44 83.23 -117.17
CA CYS A 9 19.17 83.45 -115.75
C CYS A 9 18.88 82.14 -115.01
N LEU A 10 18.17 81.18 -115.61
CA LEU A 10 17.89 79.88 -114.98
C LEU A 10 19.17 79.03 -114.86
N ALA A 11 20.06 79.09 -115.85
CA ALA A 11 21.34 78.38 -115.82
C ALA A 11 22.30 78.94 -114.76
N ILE A 12 22.30 80.26 -114.55
CA ILE A 12 23.11 80.91 -113.51
C ILE A 12 22.55 80.63 -112.12
N ALA A 13 21.22 80.70 -111.93
CA ALA A 13 20.58 80.40 -110.66
C ALA A 13 20.73 78.91 -110.26
N GLY A 14 20.65 77.99 -111.22
CA GLY A 14 20.87 76.56 -110.97
C GLY A 14 22.30 76.22 -110.56
N ARG A 15 23.29 76.97 -111.06
CA ARG A 15 24.71 76.75 -110.74
C ARG A 15 25.10 77.28 -109.35
N GLU A 16 24.50 78.38 -108.92
CA GLU A 16 24.70 78.93 -107.56
C GLU A 16 24.01 78.08 -106.49
N LEU A 17 22.85 77.49 -106.79
CA LEU A 17 22.17 76.56 -105.88
C LEU A 17 22.96 75.26 -105.69
N TRP A 18 23.60 74.77 -106.75
CA TRP A 18 24.40 73.54 -106.71
C TRP A 18 25.70 73.72 -105.91
N LEU A 19 26.36 74.89 -106.00
CA LEU A 19 27.56 75.20 -105.23
C LEU A 19 27.30 75.51 -103.76
N ALA A 20 26.12 76.03 -103.41
CA ALA A 20 25.70 76.21 -102.01
C ALA A 20 25.43 74.87 -101.30
N PHE A 21 25.01 73.84 -102.04
CA PHE A 21 24.70 72.52 -101.50
C PHE A 21 25.96 71.67 -101.24
N GLU A 22 27.06 71.93 -101.94
CA GLU A 22 28.31 71.15 -101.82
C GLU A 22 29.24 71.57 -100.67
N ARG A 23 29.04 72.75 -100.05
CA ARG A 23 29.85 73.18 -98.88
C ARG A 23 29.35 72.67 -97.52
N GLY A 24 28.19 72.02 -97.46
CA GLY A 24 27.53 71.64 -96.21
C GLY A 24 27.80 70.24 -95.67
N ARG A 25 28.60 69.39 -96.34
CA ARG A 25 28.90 68.03 -95.87
C ARG A 25 30.36 67.86 -95.46
N THR A 26 30.60 68.08 -94.17
CA THR A 26 31.69 67.43 -93.42
C THR A 26 31.11 66.55 -92.31
N PRO A 27 31.76 65.42 -91.96
CA PRO A 27 31.10 64.28 -91.35
C PRO A 27 31.26 64.26 -89.82
N GLY A 28 30.13 64.16 -89.10
CA GLY A 28 30.11 63.78 -87.68
C GLY A 28 30.32 62.28 -87.53
N ALA A 29 31.53 61.85 -87.18
CA ALA A 29 31.86 60.44 -86.94
C ALA A 29 32.82 60.18 -85.74
N PRO A 30 32.55 60.72 -84.54
CA PRO A 30 33.04 60.09 -83.30
C PRO A 30 31.92 59.62 -82.35
N GLU A 31 30.72 60.21 -82.39
CA GLU A 31 29.68 59.96 -81.38
C GLU A 31 28.99 58.60 -81.53
N ILE A 32 28.83 58.08 -82.76
CA ILE A 32 28.18 56.78 -83.00
C ILE A 32 29.09 55.61 -82.58
N ALA A 33 30.42 55.79 -82.65
CA ALA A 33 31.36 54.79 -82.14
C ALA A 33 31.32 54.74 -80.62
N ASP A 34 31.36 55.91 -79.96
CA ASP A 34 31.31 56.03 -78.50
C ASP A 34 30.00 55.48 -77.91
N ILE A 35 28.85 55.83 -78.50
CA ILE A 35 27.54 55.27 -78.10
C ILE A 35 27.52 53.74 -78.23
N ARG A 36 28.15 53.16 -79.25
CA ARG A 36 28.20 51.70 -79.43
C ARG A 36 29.12 51.02 -78.42
N THR A 37 30.20 51.67 -78.00
CA THR A 37 31.06 51.20 -76.90
C THR A 37 30.35 51.29 -75.55
N GLN A 38 29.66 52.40 -75.28
CA GLN A 38 28.85 52.59 -74.07
C GLN A 38 27.70 51.59 -74.00
N LEU A 39 27.04 51.27 -75.11
CA LEU A 39 25.96 50.30 -75.16
C LEU A 39 26.46 48.85 -75.00
N ARG A 40 27.70 48.54 -75.42
CA ARG A 40 28.36 47.26 -75.10
C ARG A 40 28.78 47.18 -73.64
N ALA A 41 29.31 48.26 -73.07
CA ALA A 41 29.64 48.34 -71.66
C ALA A 41 28.38 48.21 -70.78
N LEU A 42 27.28 48.88 -71.17
CA LEU A 42 25.97 48.76 -70.51
C LEU A 42 25.33 47.38 -70.67
N LYS A 43 25.56 46.68 -71.78
CA LYS A 43 25.18 45.27 -71.92
C LYS A 43 26.02 44.37 -71.03
N GLY A 44 27.34 44.57 -70.98
CA GLY A 44 28.23 43.84 -70.07
C GLY A 44 27.84 44.01 -68.61
N THR A 45 27.58 45.24 -68.16
CA THR A 45 27.14 45.49 -66.78
C THR A 45 25.74 44.96 -66.51
N ARG A 46 24.85 44.93 -67.52
CA ARG A 46 23.53 44.30 -67.39
C ARG A 46 23.65 42.78 -67.27
N ASP A 47 24.48 42.13 -68.09
CA ASP A 47 24.68 40.69 -68.07
C ASP A 47 25.33 40.26 -66.74
N GLU A 48 26.31 41.03 -66.23
CA GLU A 48 26.88 40.85 -64.89
C GLU A 48 25.84 41.04 -63.76
N LEU A 49 24.93 42.00 -63.90
CA LEU A 49 23.83 42.20 -62.95
C LEU A 49 22.79 41.07 -63.02
N GLU A 50 22.53 40.52 -64.19
CA GLU A 50 21.65 39.36 -64.38
C GLU A 50 22.27 38.11 -63.74
N GLU A 51 23.57 37.89 -63.93
CA GLU A 51 24.33 36.80 -63.30
C GLU A 51 24.43 36.95 -61.77
N PHE A 52 24.67 38.17 -61.28
CA PHE A 52 24.68 38.45 -59.84
C PHE A 52 23.29 38.26 -59.22
N ARG A 53 22.21 38.66 -59.91
CA ARG A 53 20.84 38.40 -59.47
C ARG A 53 20.48 36.91 -59.51
N ALA A 54 21.00 36.16 -60.49
CA ALA A 54 20.82 34.72 -60.57
C ALA A 54 21.51 34.01 -59.41
N SER A 55 22.77 34.34 -59.12
CA SER A 55 23.51 33.77 -57.99
C SER A 55 22.94 34.15 -56.63
N GLN A 56 22.43 35.39 -56.47
CA GLN A 56 21.71 35.78 -55.25
C GLN A 56 20.40 35.03 -55.07
N ARG A 57 19.62 34.82 -56.15
CA ARG A 57 18.40 34.00 -56.09
C ARG A 57 18.72 32.57 -55.70
N GLU A 58 19.71 31.96 -56.35
CA GLU A 58 20.12 30.59 -56.03
C GLU A 58 20.58 30.45 -54.57
N ARG A 59 21.31 31.44 -54.03
CA ARG A 59 21.72 31.46 -52.63
C ARG A 59 20.53 31.65 -51.67
N LEU A 60 19.56 32.48 -52.03
CA LEU A 60 18.31 32.66 -51.28
C LEU A 60 17.51 31.37 -51.28
N ASP A 61 17.36 30.72 -52.43
CA ASP A 61 16.63 29.46 -52.59
C ASP A 61 17.26 28.35 -51.73
N ARG A 62 18.59 28.23 -51.70
CA ARG A 62 19.30 27.28 -50.82
C ARG A 62 19.05 27.57 -49.33
N LEU A 63 19.15 28.84 -48.91
CA LEU A 63 18.89 29.21 -47.52
C LEU A 63 17.43 28.94 -47.11
N THR A 64 16.50 29.11 -48.03
CA THR A 64 15.07 28.86 -47.79
C THR A 64 14.82 27.36 -47.67
N ALA A 65 15.44 26.55 -48.53
CA ALA A 65 15.40 25.09 -48.46
C ALA A 65 16.02 24.54 -47.15
N ASP A 66 17.17 25.06 -46.72
CA ASP A 66 17.80 24.68 -45.45
C ASP A 66 16.90 25.04 -44.26
N GLN A 67 16.30 26.24 -44.26
CA GLN A 67 15.36 26.66 -43.20
C GLN A 67 14.08 25.82 -43.17
N GLU A 68 13.58 25.37 -44.31
CA GLU A 68 12.44 24.45 -44.39
C GLU A 68 12.81 23.07 -43.85
N SER A 69 13.99 22.56 -44.19
CA SER A 69 14.53 21.31 -43.65
C SER A 69 14.70 21.36 -42.12
N ASP A 70 15.27 22.45 -41.59
CA ASP A 70 15.44 22.65 -40.16
C ASP A 70 14.09 22.73 -39.43
N ARG A 71 13.12 23.48 -39.99
CA ARG A 71 11.75 23.54 -39.42
C ARG A 71 11.09 22.17 -39.40
N ALA A 72 11.27 21.37 -40.45
CA ALA A 72 10.74 20.01 -40.50
C ALA A 72 11.40 19.11 -39.43
N ALA A 73 12.72 19.18 -39.27
CA ALA A 73 13.46 18.43 -38.25
C ALA A 73 13.05 18.82 -36.82
N PHE A 74 12.88 20.12 -36.56
CA PHE A 74 12.37 20.60 -35.27
C PHE A 74 10.94 20.14 -35.00
N GLY A 75 10.06 20.19 -36.00
CA GLY A 75 8.69 19.69 -35.87
C GLY A 75 8.63 18.19 -35.53
N GLU A 76 9.51 17.40 -36.14
CA GLU A 76 9.62 15.96 -35.85
C GLU A 76 10.19 15.70 -34.44
N ALA A 77 11.17 16.48 -34.00
CA ALA A 77 11.70 16.41 -32.65
C ALA A 77 10.63 16.79 -31.61
N ASP A 78 9.87 17.86 -31.84
CA ASP A 78 8.80 18.32 -30.96
C ASP A 78 7.66 17.31 -30.86
N ALA A 79 7.30 16.67 -31.99
CA ALA A 79 6.32 15.59 -32.02
C ALA A 79 6.78 14.38 -31.19
N ARG A 80 8.06 13.99 -31.31
CA ARG A 80 8.67 12.92 -30.50
C ARG A 80 8.68 13.28 -29.02
N ILE A 81 9.08 14.50 -28.66
CA ILE A 81 9.08 14.98 -27.27
C ILE A 81 7.67 14.93 -26.70
N ARG A 82 6.67 15.42 -27.44
CA ARG A 82 5.27 15.39 -27.00
C ARG A 82 4.76 13.97 -26.79
N SER A 83 5.10 13.06 -27.70
CA SER A 83 4.75 11.64 -27.57
C SER A 83 5.39 11.00 -26.33
N LEU A 84 6.67 11.27 -26.06
CA LEU A 84 7.35 10.79 -24.85
C LEU A 84 6.74 11.36 -23.57
N VAL A 85 6.40 12.65 -23.56
CA VAL A 85 5.73 13.30 -22.42
C VAL A 85 4.37 12.64 -22.17
N THR A 86 3.56 12.41 -23.20
CA THR A 86 2.29 11.69 -23.08
C THR A 86 2.51 10.26 -22.56
N GLN A 87 3.47 9.52 -23.09
CA GLN A 87 3.78 8.16 -22.63
C GLN A 87 4.23 8.12 -21.16
N ILE A 88 5.06 9.08 -20.73
CA ILE A 88 5.50 9.19 -19.34
C ILE A 88 4.32 9.49 -18.43
N ASN A 89 3.50 10.49 -18.81
CA ASN A 89 2.42 10.97 -17.96
C ASN A 89 1.23 9.99 -17.88
N ASP A 90 0.86 9.36 -18.99
CA ASP A 90 -0.32 8.50 -19.05
C ASP A 90 -0.05 7.07 -18.58
N ARG A 91 1.22 6.63 -18.60
CA ARG A 91 1.57 5.23 -18.28
C ARG A 91 2.58 5.10 -17.15
N LEU A 92 3.73 5.75 -17.25
CA LEU A 92 4.81 5.54 -16.27
C LEU A 92 4.52 6.19 -14.93
N VAL A 93 3.95 7.40 -14.90
CA VAL A 93 3.58 8.07 -13.64
C VAL A 93 2.49 7.28 -12.88
N PRO A 94 1.39 6.83 -13.51
CA PRO A 94 0.40 5.97 -12.86
C PRO A 94 0.97 4.63 -12.38
N ASP A 95 1.79 3.95 -13.18
CA ASP A 95 2.39 2.66 -12.79
C ASP A 95 3.35 2.81 -11.60
N VAL A 96 4.23 3.82 -11.63
CA VAL A 96 5.15 4.09 -10.51
C VAL A 96 4.40 4.53 -9.26
N SER A 97 3.39 5.39 -9.39
CA SER A 97 2.59 5.80 -8.23
C SER A 97 1.76 4.64 -7.65
N GLY A 98 1.24 3.75 -8.50
CA GLY A 98 0.59 2.50 -8.09
C GLY A 98 1.55 1.60 -7.30
N ARG A 99 2.73 1.30 -7.84
CA ARG A 99 3.74 0.47 -7.16
C ARG A 99 4.23 1.09 -5.85
N LEU A 100 4.42 2.41 -5.80
CA LEU A 100 4.81 3.10 -4.57
C LEU A 100 3.70 3.03 -3.52
N LYS A 101 2.43 3.07 -3.93
CA LYS A 101 1.29 2.89 -3.04
C LYS A 101 1.26 1.47 -2.48
N GLU A 102 1.38 0.45 -3.33
CA GLU A 102 1.45 -0.96 -2.91
C GLU A 102 2.62 -1.22 -1.95
N GLN A 103 3.80 -0.64 -2.24
CA GLN A 103 4.96 -0.75 -1.34
C GLN A 103 4.73 -0.07 0.02
N ARG A 104 4.01 1.06 0.05
CA ARG A 104 3.67 1.73 1.31
C ARG A 104 2.68 0.92 2.12
N GLU A 105 1.63 0.40 1.49
CA GLU A 105 0.63 -0.46 2.14
C GLU A 105 1.30 -1.71 2.73
N ALA A 106 2.16 -2.40 1.95
CA ALA A 106 2.94 -3.54 2.44
C ALA A 106 3.88 -3.17 3.61
N ALA A 107 4.51 -1.99 3.57
CA ALA A 107 5.37 -1.51 4.65
C ALA A 107 4.57 -1.16 5.91
N GLU A 108 3.37 -0.62 5.78
CA GLU A 108 2.45 -0.34 6.88
C GLU A 108 1.95 -1.64 7.54
N GLU A 109 1.57 -2.64 6.74
CA GLU A 109 1.22 -3.98 7.24
C GLU A 109 2.39 -4.62 8.00
N GLN A 110 3.60 -4.52 7.45
CA GLN A 110 4.80 -5.04 8.10
C GLN A 110 5.10 -4.32 9.42
N ARG A 111 4.95 -2.98 9.48
CA ARG A 111 5.09 -2.22 10.73
C ARG A 111 4.06 -2.66 11.77
N ALA A 112 2.80 -2.80 11.39
CA ALA A 112 1.75 -3.27 12.29
C ALA A 112 1.99 -4.71 12.79
N ALA A 113 2.58 -5.58 11.97
CA ALA A 113 2.99 -6.91 12.40
C ALA A 113 4.15 -6.86 13.41
N VAL A 114 5.16 -6.01 13.16
CA VAL A 114 6.31 -5.82 14.07
C VAL A 114 5.86 -5.22 15.41
N GLU A 115 4.95 -4.25 15.40
CA GLU A 115 4.40 -3.65 16.63
C GLU A 115 3.64 -4.68 17.48
N ARG A 116 2.81 -5.52 16.84
CA ARG A 116 2.13 -6.63 17.53
C ARG A 116 3.12 -7.62 18.15
N LEU A 117 4.14 -8.03 17.40
CA LEU A 117 5.19 -8.93 17.91
C LEU A 117 5.97 -8.28 19.07
N ALA A 118 6.28 -6.98 18.98
CA ALA A 118 6.96 -6.25 20.04
C ALA A 118 6.12 -6.20 21.33
N ALA A 119 4.79 -6.03 21.20
CA ALA A 119 3.87 -6.07 22.34
C ALA A 119 3.84 -7.46 23.00
N GLU A 120 3.73 -8.54 22.21
CA GLU A 120 3.78 -9.92 22.71
C GLU A 120 5.11 -10.22 23.41
N MET A 121 6.23 -9.81 22.82
CA MET A 121 7.56 -9.94 23.42
C MET A 121 7.71 -9.15 24.72
N ALA A 122 7.10 -7.96 24.82
CA ALA A 122 7.12 -7.17 26.05
C ALA A 122 6.36 -7.87 27.18
N VAL A 123 5.20 -8.48 26.89
CA VAL A 123 4.43 -9.29 27.84
C VAL A 123 5.24 -10.50 28.31
N LEU A 124 5.81 -11.26 27.36
CA LEU A 124 6.63 -12.44 27.68
C LEU A 124 7.88 -12.07 28.50
N ARG A 125 8.57 -10.98 28.15
CA ARG A 125 9.73 -10.50 28.92
C ARG A 125 9.32 -10.09 30.33
N GLY A 126 8.21 -9.38 30.49
CA GLY A 126 7.67 -9.01 31.81
C GLY A 126 7.37 -10.23 32.67
N HIS A 127 6.71 -11.23 32.10
CA HIS A 127 6.44 -12.50 32.78
C HIS A 127 7.73 -13.21 33.20
N LEU A 128 8.70 -13.36 32.30
CA LEU A 128 9.97 -14.03 32.61
C LEU A 128 10.77 -13.32 33.69
N VAL A 129 10.84 -11.98 33.66
CA VAL A 129 11.49 -11.19 34.72
C VAL A 129 10.80 -11.43 36.06
N GLY A 130 9.46 -11.35 36.11
CA GLY A 130 8.71 -11.63 37.33
C GLY A 130 8.94 -13.05 37.86
N ARG A 131 9.03 -14.05 36.98
CA ARG A 131 9.34 -15.44 37.36
C ARG A 131 10.77 -15.61 37.87
N LEU A 132 11.73 -14.91 37.28
CA LEU A 132 13.10 -14.89 37.79
C LEU A 132 13.18 -14.25 39.18
N ASP A 133 12.47 -13.15 39.40
CA ASP A 133 12.39 -12.50 40.72
C ASP A 133 11.75 -13.42 41.76
N GLN A 134 10.65 -14.11 41.40
CA GLN A 134 10.02 -15.10 42.26
C GLN A 134 10.94 -16.29 42.57
N ALA A 135 11.68 -16.79 41.58
CA ALA A 135 12.63 -17.89 41.77
C ALA A 135 13.84 -17.46 42.65
N ALA A 136 14.30 -16.22 42.49
CA ALA A 136 15.33 -15.63 43.33
C ALA A 136 14.84 -15.47 44.79
N ALA A 137 13.62 -14.96 44.99
CA ALA A 137 12.99 -14.87 46.31
C ALA A 137 12.82 -16.24 46.96
N ALA A 138 12.38 -17.26 46.19
CA ALA A 138 12.27 -18.63 46.69
C ALA A 138 13.62 -19.22 47.11
N SER A 139 14.69 -18.93 46.35
CA SER A 139 16.06 -19.32 46.71
C SER A 139 16.56 -18.65 47.99
N LEU A 140 16.01 -17.47 48.32
CA LEU A 140 16.28 -16.73 49.56
C LEU A 140 15.36 -17.14 50.73
N GLY A 141 14.52 -18.16 50.56
CA GLY A 141 13.67 -18.72 51.60
C GLY A 141 12.23 -18.18 51.64
N ALA A 142 11.79 -17.41 50.64
CA ALA A 142 10.38 -17.12 50.46
C ALA A 142 9.62 -18.37 49.98
N ASP A 143 8.34 -18.49 50.33
CA ASP A 143 7.51 -19.55 49.77
C ASP A 143 7.35 -19.35 48.25
N PRO A 144 7.60 -20.38 47.42
CA PRO A 144 7.45 -20.26 45.98
C PRO A 144 5.99 -19.97 45.62
N ALA A 145 5.77 -18.97 44.76
CA ALA A 145 4.46 -18.74 44.18
C ALA A 145 4.10 -19.92 43.27
N ASP A 146 3.16 -20.74 43.72
CA ASP A 146 2.65 -21.86 42.94
C ASP A 146 1.97 -21.35 41.67
N LEU A 147 2.33 -21.97 40.54
CA LEU A 147 1.73 -21.69 39.24
C LEU A 147 0.65 -22.72 38.96
N VAL A 148 -0.53 -22.23 38.62
CA VAL A 148 -1.71 -23.01 38.29
C VAL A 148 -2.03 -22.79 36.81
N THR A 149 -2.16 -23.89 36.06
CA THR A 149 -2.59 -23.81 34.67
C THR A 149 -4.11 -23.73 34.59
N GLY A 150 -4.61 -22.75 33.85
CA GLY A 150 -5.98 -22.69 33.39
C GLY A 150 -6.08 -22.89 31.87
N SER A 151 -7.26 -23.25 31.38
CA SER A 151 -7.54 -23.30 29.95
C SER A 151 -9.01 -23.05 29.66
N LEU A 152 -9.31 -22.41 28.53
CA LEU A 152 -10.66 -22.10 28.06
C LEU A 152 -10.76 -22.45 26.57
N ALA A 153 -11.51 -23.50 26.25
CA ALA A 153 -11.71 -23.93 24.86
C ALA A 153 -13.21 -23.98 24.55
N VAL A 154 -13.58 -23.41 23.41
CA VAL A 154 -14.98 -23.23 22.99
C VAL A 154 -15.09 -23.48 21.49
N VAL A 155 -16.17 -24.11 21.07
CA VAL A 155 -16.52 -24.35 19.66
C VAL A 155 -17.94 -23.80 19.44
N PRO A 156 -18.13 -22.83 18.52
CA PRO A 156 -17.13 -22.16 17.70
C PRO A 156 -16.22 -21.22 18.51
N GLY A 157 -14.97 -21.04 18.06
CA GLY A 157 -13.95 -20.25 18.78
C GLY A 157 -14.28 -18.76 18.92
N GLU A 158 -15.19 -18.23 18.11
CA GLU A 158 -15.66 -16.84 18.14
C GLU A 158 -16.42 -16.49 19.43
N ALA A 159 -17.01 -17.48 20.11
CA ALA A 159 -17.73 -17.26 21.37
C ALA A 159 -16.78 -17.05 22.56
N ARG A 160 -15.48 -17.36 22.40
CA ARG A 160 -14.50 -17.35 23.48
C ARG A 160 -14.33 -15.98 24.17
N PRO A 161 -14.26 -14.82 23.49
CA PRO A 161 -14.07 -13.53 24.15
C PRO A 161 -15.18 -13.22 25.18
N ALA A 162 -16.41 -13.68 24.94
CA ALA A 162 -17.52 -13.54 25.88
C ALA A 162 -17.31 -14.35 27.18
N LEU A 163 -16.58 -15.47 27.10
CA LEU A 163 -16.26 -16.34 28.24
C LEU A 163 -14.97 -15.94 28.99
N ALA A 164 -14.06 -15.20 28.36
CA ALA A 164 -12.82 -14.77 28.99
C ALA A 164 -13.08 -13.93 30.26
N GLY A 165 -13.99 -12.96 30.19
CA GLY A 165 -14.33 -12.11 31.34
C GLY A 165 -14.89 -12.89 32.55
N PRO A 166 -15.93 -13.72 32.39
CA PRO A 166 -16.42 -14.60 33.45
C PRO A 166 -15.35 -15.54 34.01
N PHE A 167 -14.48 -16.09 33.15
CA PHE A 167 -13.38 -16.97 33.54
C PHE A 167 -12.36 -16.25 34.42
N GLU A 168 -11.92 -15.06 34.01
CA GLU A 168 -10.93 -14.25 34.74
C GLU A 168 -11.49 -13.77 36.09
N ARG A 169 -12.74 -13.31 36.12
CA ARG A 169 -13.41 -12.95 37.40
C ARG A 169 -13.55 -14.13 38.34
N PHE A 170 -13.84 -15.32 37.83
CA PHE A 170 -13.89 -16.53 38.64
C PHE A 170 -12.50 -16.87 39.20
N ALA A 171 -11.44 -16.79 38.39
CA ALA A 171 -10.07 -16.99 38.85
C ALA A 171 -9.70 -15.98 39.96
N GLU A 172 -9.98 -14.69 39.76
CA GLU A 172 -9.73 -13.63 40.74
C GLU A 172 -10.46 -13.87 42.06
N HIS A 173 -11.72 -14.32 42.01
CA HIS A 173 -12.51 -14.64 43.20
C HIS A 173 -11.85 -15.73 44.07
N HIS A 174 -11.19 -16.70 43.44
CA HIS A 174 -10.43 -17.74 44.15
C HIS A 174 -8.99 -17.33 44.49
N GLY A 175 -8.66 -16.04 44.37
CA GLY A 175 -7.34 -15.50 44.70
C GLY A 175 -6.26 -15.83 43.67
N LEU A 176 -6.66 -16.10 42.42
CA LEU A 176 -5.74 -16.33 41.31
C LEU A 176 -5.64 -15.08 40.43
N ARG A 177 -4.43 -14.78 39.99
CA ARG A 177 -4.13 -13.69 39.05
C ARG A 177 -3.61 -14.25 37.74
N VAL A 178 -4.13 -13.74 36.62
CA VAL A 178 -3.60 -14.06 35.28
C VAL A 178 -2.25 -13.39 35.10
N GLU A 179 -1.20 -14.18 34.91
CA GLU A 179 0.14 -13.68 34.58
C GLU A 179 0.41 -13.66 33.08
N LEU A 180 -0.06 -14.68 32.37
CA LEU A 180 0.15 -14.85 30.94
C LEU A 180 -1.01 -15.61 30.32
N THR A 181 -1.36 -15.24 29.09
CA THR A 181 -2.28 -15.97 28.23
C THR A 181 -1.56 -16.41 26.96
N ASP A 182 -1.78 -17.65 26.54
CA ASP A 182 -1.18 -18.23 25.34
C ASP A 182 -2.23 -19.10 24.64
N GLY A 183 -2.79 -18.60 23.54
CA GLY A 183 -3.89 -19.29 22.86
C GLY A 183 -5.02 -19.54 23.86
N ASP A 184 -5.44 -20.79 24.04
CA ASP A 184 -6.47 -21.28 24.99
C ASP A 184 -6.00 -21.46 26.44
N ARG A 185 -4.73 -21.17 26.74
CA ARG A 185 -4.11 -21.42 28.04
C ARG A 185 -3.94 -20.15 28.85
N TYR A 186 -4.09 -20.30 30.15
CA TYR A 186 -3.89 -19.27 31.17
C TYR A 186 -2.84 -19.76 32.16
N TYR A 187 -1.88 -18.91 32.48
CA TYR A 187 -0.92 -19.13 33.54
C TYR A 187 -1.32 -18.25 34.72
N LEU A 188 -1.75 -18.90 35.80
CA LEU A 188 -2.34 -18.25 36.96
C LEU A 188 -1.42 -18.40 38.17
N SER A 189 -1.28 -17.35 38.97
CA SER A 189 -0.52 -17.39 40.23
C SER A 189 -1.36 -16.90 41.42
N GLY A 190 -0.91 -17.20 42.64
CA GLY A 190 -1.48 -16.66 43.88
C GLY A 190 -1.93 -17.72 44.90
N ARG A 191 -2.29 -18.93 44.45
CA ARG A 191 -2.70 -20.03 45.33
C ARG A 191 -2.08 -21.35 44.89
N SER A 192 -1.85 -22.23 45.85
CA SER A 192 -1.38 -23.59 45.59
C SER A 192 -2.49 -24.45 44.97
N PRO A 193 -2.17 -25.39 44.03
CA PRO A 193 -3.13 -26.36 43.53
C PRO A 193 -3.81 -27.17 44.64
N ARG A 194 -3.09 -27.41 45.75
CA ARG A 194 -3.60 -28.13 46.94
C ARG A 194 -4.66 -27.32 47.69
N GLY A 195 -4.44 -26.02 47.87
CA GLY A 195 -5.43 -25.14 48.49
C GLY A 195 -6.70 -25.06 47.63
N LEU A 196 -6.52 -24.90 46.32
CA LEU A 196 -7.64 -24.84 45.38
C LEU A 196 -8.45 -26.13 45.30
N GLU A 197 -7.82 -27.31 45.44
CA GLU A 197 -8.56 -28.58 45.39
C GLU A 197 -9.64 -28.64 46.47
N LEU A 198 -9.34 -28.22 47.70
CA LEU A 198 -10.30 -28.23 48.80
C LEU A 198 -11.41 -27.19 48.57
N ASP A 199 -11.04 -25.95 48.23
CA ASP A 199 -11.99 -24.87 47.97
C ASP A 199 -12.94 -25.22 46.82
N PHE A 200 -12.46 -25.93 45.79
CA PHE A 200 -13.29 -26.37 44.68
C PHE A 200 -14.17 -27.58 45.00
N ILE A 201 -13.76 -28.45 45.92
CA ILE A 201 -14.65 -29.52 46.43
C ILE A 201 -15.82 -28.89 47.17
N ASP A 202 -15.55 -27.92 48.03
CA ASP A 202 -16.59 -27.18 48.75
C ASP A 202 -17.49 -26.39 47.79
N LEU A 203 -16.91 -25.80 46.74
CA LEU A 203 -17.68 -25.16 45.66
C LEU A 203 -18.62 -26.16 44.97
N VAL A 204 -18.13 -27.35 44.60
CA VAL A 204 -18.96 -28.39 43.96
C VAL A 204 -20.07 -28.88 44.88
N ALA A 205 -19.80 -29.03 46.18
CA ALA A 205 -20.83 -29.33 47.18
C ALA A 205 -21.89 -28.21 47.25
N ALA A 206 -21.46 -26.96 47.33
CA ALA A 206 -22.36 -25.80 47.37
C ALA A 206 -23.17 -25.62 46.08
N LEU A 207 -22.60 -25.95 44.91
CA LEU A 207 -23.31 -26.00 43.64
C LEU A 207 -24.43 -27.05 43.71
N ARG A 208 -24.15 -28.28 44.16
CA ARG A 208 -25.17 -29.33 44.32
C ARG A 208 -26.30 -28.93 45.27
N GLU A 209 -25.97 -28.22 46.34
CA GLU A 209 -26.94 -27.70 47.31
C GLU A 209 -27.67 -26.44 46.84
N HIS A 210 -27.36 -25.95 45.63
CA HIS A 210 -27.92 -24.74 45.04
C HIS A 210 -27.72 -23.46 45.88
N CYS A 211 -26.65 -23.39 46.69
CA CYS A 211 -26.34 -22.22 47.51
C CYS A 211 -25.86 -21.05 46.63
N VAL A 212 -26.64 -19.97 46.53
CA VAL A 212 -26.36 -18.85 45.61
C VAL A 212 -25.23 -17.96 46.10
N GLU A 213 -25.13 -17.73 47.41
CA GLU A 213 -24.19 -16.78 48.01
C GLU A 213 -22.72 -17.16 47.80
N SER A 214 -22.41 -18.46 47.85
CA SER A 214 -21.04 -18.98 47.68
C SER A 214 -20.70 -19.37 46.24
N THR A 215 -21.68 -19.40 45.32
CA THR A 215 -21.49 -19.91 43.94
C THR A 215 -21.66 -18.85 42.86
N GLY A 216 -21.88 -17.59 43.20
CA GLY A 216 -22.16 -16.51 42.24
C GLY A 216 -21.20 -16.44 41.03
N PRO A 217 -19.87 -16.33 41.24
CA PRO A 217 -18.90 -16.32 40.14
C PRO A 217 -18.88 -17.61 39.31
N ALA A 218 -19.03 -18.78 39.97
CA ALA A 218 -19.09 -20.08 39.29
C ALA A 218 -20.33 -20.19 38.41
N ARG A 219 -21.48 -19.71 38.90
CA ARG A 219 -22.75 -19.66 38.16
C ARG A 219 -22.68 -18.74 36.97
N SER A 220 -22.01 -17.59 37.08
CA SER A 220 -21.79 -16.70 35.94
C SER A 220 -20.98 -17.38 34.83
N LEU A 221 -19.91 -18.09 35.19
CA LEU A 221 -19.12 -18.86 34.22
C LEU A 221 -19.90 -20.04 33.62
N LEU A 222 -20.64 -20.80 34.44
CA LEU A 222 -21.48 -21.90 33.99
C LEU A 222 -22.64 -21.43 33.11
N GLY A 223 -23.20 -20.25 33.38
CA GLY A 223 -24.21 -19.59 32.54
C GLY A 223 -23.62 -19.26 31.17
N ALA A 224 -22.47 -18.57 31.13
CA ALA A 224 -21.79 -18.27 29.88
C ALA A 224 -21.38 -19.53 29.08
N LEU A 225 -20.99 -20.61 29.78
CA LEU A 225 -20.69 -21.91 29.16
C LEU A 225 -21.94 -22.65 28.64
N ARG A 226 -23.14 -22.29 29.10
CA ARG A 226 -24.38 -22.88 28.61
C ARG A 226 -24.80 -22.28 27.28
N ASP A 227 -24.52 -20.99 27.09
CA ASP A 227 -24.86 -20.25 25.86
C ASP A 227 -23.99 -20.64 24.67
N VAL A 228 -23.03 -21.56 24.86
CA VAL A 228 -22.19 -22.13 23.81
C VAL A 228 -22.53 -23.58 23.52
N ASP A 229 -22.33 -23.98 22.27
CA ASP A 229 -22.68 -25.32 21.78
C ASP A 229 -21.83 -26.41 22.42
N ARG A 230 -20.50 -26.22 22.44
CA ARG A 230 -19.54 -27.20 22.96
C ARG A 230 -18.28 -26.50 23.46
N GLY A 231 -17.71 -26.96 24.57
CA GLY A 231 -16.49 -26.38 25.12
C GLY A 231 -16.27 -26.71 26.58
N GLY A 232 -15.46 -25.91 27.26
CA GLY A 232 -15.23 -26.03 28.68
C GLY A 232 -14.17 -25.07 29.20
N ALA A 233 -14.08 -25.03 30.53
CA ALA A 233 -13.12 -24.24 31.26
C ALA A 233 -12.41 -25.14 32.28
N ARG A 234 -11.11 -24.96 32.45
CA ARG A 234 -10.31 -25.63 33.47
C ARG A 234 -9.52 -24.60 34.24
N ILE A 235 -9.52 -24.70 35.56
CA ILE A 235 -8.69 -23.87 36.44
C ILE A 235 -8.07 -24.80 37.48
N GLY A 236 -6.79 -25.12 37.30
CA GLY A 236 -6.10 -26.08 38.15
C GLY A 236 -6.83 -27.44 38.18
N PRO A 237 -7.31 -27.89 39.35
CA PRO A 237 -8.08 -29.13 39.48
C PRO A 237 -9.55 -29.02 39.04
N LEU A 238 -10.13 -27.82 38.97
CA LEU A 238 -11.53 -27.65 38.55
C LEU A 238 -11.65 -27.77 37.03
N LEU A 239 -12.65 -28.52 36.58
CA LEU A 239 -12.99 -28.69 35.17
C LEU A 239 -14.50 -28.57 34.99
N MET A 240 -14.90 -27.70 34.06
CA MET A 240 -16.26 -27.55 33.57
C MET A 240 -16.28 -27.96 32.10
N ALA A 241 -17.20 -28.83 31.71
CA ALA A 241 -17.34 -29.30 30.33
C ALA A 241 -18.78 -29.13 29.86
N ARG A 242 -18.93 -28.49 28.71
CA ARG A 242 -20.17 -28.35 27.94
C ARG A 242 -20.10 -29.26 26.72
N THR A 243 -20.98 -30.24 26.68
CA THR A 243 -21.32 -31.01 25.46
C THR A 243 -22.69 -30.53 24.99
N PRO A 244 -23.18 -30.88 23.79
CA PRO A 244 -24.55 -30.51 23.38
C PRO A 244 -25.62 -30.98 24.38
N GLU A 245 -25.43 -32.15 24.97
CA GLU A 245 -26.42 -32.84 25.82
C GLU A 245 -26.27 -32.53 27.32
N SER A 246 -25.10 -32.08 27.77
CA SER A 246 -24.83 -31.87 29.20
C SER A 246 -23.90 -30.70 29.47
N LEU A 247 -24.04 -30.13 30.67
CA LEU A 247 -23.11 -29.18 31.28
C LEU A 247 -22.73 -29.73 32.66
N VAL A 248 -21.47 -30.10 32.82
CA VAL A 248 -20.97 -30.76 34.03
C VAL A 248 -19.77 -30.03 34.61
N CYS A 249 -19.64 -30.11 35.93
CA CYS A 249 -18.56 -29.51 36.70
C CYS A 249 -17.96 -30.56 37.64
N GLY A 250 -16.64 -30.58 37.78
CA GLY A 250 -16.01 -31.42 38.79
C GLY A 250 -14.56 -31.12 39.07
N VAL A 251 -14.05 -31.73 40.14
CA VAL A 251 -12.70 -31.49 40.66
C VAL A 251 -11.85 -32.73 40.46
N LEU A 252 -10.91 -32.63 39.53
CA LEU A 252 -9.93 -33.67 39.26
C LEU A 252 -8.95 -33.79 40.44
N PRO A 253 -8.65 -35.01 40.92
CA PRO A 253 -7.58 -35.22 41.89
C PRO A 253 -6.24 -34.69 41.36
N LEU A 254 -5.39 -34.13 42.22
CA LEU A 254 -4.10 -33.56 41.80
C LEU A 254 -3.19 -34.56 41.08
N ALA A 255 -3.30 -35.85 41.41
CA ALA A 255 -2.57 -36.93 40.71
C ALA A 255 -2.97 -37.01 39.23
N GLU A 256 -4.21 -36.68 38.89
CA GLU A 256 -4.70 -36.65 37.52
C GLU A 256 -4.20 -35.46 36.71
N LEU A 257 -3.92 -34.33 37.37
CA LEU A 257 -3.38 -33.13 36.72
C LEU A 257 -1.95 -33.33 36.21
N ARG A 258 -1.21 -34.28 36.80
CA ARG A 258 0.15 -34.65 36.38
C ARG A 258 0.16 -35.56 35.16
N ARG A 259 -0.99 -36.07 34.71
CA ARG A 259 -1.06 -36.90 33.51
C ARG A 259 -0.89 -36.03 32.26
N PRO A 260 -0.11 -36.48 31.25
CA PRO A 260 0.07 -35.75 30.00
C PRO A 260 -1.25 -35.36 29.33
N ASP A 261 -2.22 -36.27 29.38
CA ASP A 261 -3.53 -36.12 28.75
C ASP A 261 -4.41 -35.05 29.41
N ALA A 262 -4.06 -34.59 30.62
CA ALA A 262 -4.84 -33.58 31.33
C ALA A 262 -4.88 -32.24 30.56
N ALA A 263 -3.78 -31.87 29.91
CA ALA A 263 -3.65 -30.63 29.14
C ALA A 263 -4.55 -30.61 27.89
N GLY A 264 -4.91 -31.77 27.35
CA GLY A 264 -5.75 -31.91 26.15
C GLY A 264 -7.24 -32.17 26.43
N LEU A 265 -7.67 -32.18 27.69
CA LEU A 265 -9.04 -32.57 28.06
C LEU A 265 -10.12 -31.69 27.40
N LEU A 266 -9.85 -30.40 27.21
CA LEU A 266 -10.79 -29.49 26.57
C LEU A 266 -10.82 -29.62 25.04
N GLY A 267 -9.87 -30.34 24.44
CA GLY A 267 -9.89 -30.67 23.01
C GLY A 267 -10.97 -31.70 22.64
N ASP A 268 -11.44 -32.49 23.61
CA ASP A 268 -12.60 -33.37 23.47
C ASP A 268 -13.55 -33.22 24.68
N PRO A 269 -14.47 -32.24 24.63
CA PRO A 269 -15.44 -31.98 25.71
C PRO A 269 -16.29 -33.21 26.08
N ASP A 270 -16.53 -34.14 25.16
CA ASP A 270 -17.27 -35.36 25.43
C ASP A 270 -16.45 -36.36 26.25
N ALA A 271 -15.15 -36.50 25.96
CA ALA A 271 -14.25 -37.28 26.80
C ALA A 271 -14.05 -36.64 28.18
N ALA A 272 -13.97 -35.30 28.25
CA ALA A 272 -13.93 -34.57 29.51
C ALA A 272 -15.18 -34.83 30.36
N ALA A 273 -16.38 -34.72 29.77
CA ALA A 273 -17.63 -35.01 30.45
C ALA A 273 -17.69 -36.47 30.93
N ARG A 274 -17.38 -37.46 30.07
CA ARG A 274 -17.34 -38.88 30.47
C ARG A 274 -16.36 -39.15 31.61
N ARG A 275 -15.24 -38.43 31.66
CA ARG A 275 -14.25 -38.54 32.75
C ARG A 275 -14.79 -37.96 34.05
N LEU A 276 -15.46 -36.81 34.00
CA LEU A 276 -16.09 -36.19 35.16
C LEU A 276 -17.17 -37.09 35.78
N HIS A 277 -17.98 -37.78 34.97
CA HIS A 277 -19.01 -38.72 35.47
C HIS A 277 -18.44 -39.93 36.24
N ARG A 278 -17.14 -40.23 36.10
CA ARG A 278 -16.48 -41.32 36.85
C ARG A 278 -15.91 -40.87 38.19
N LEU A 279 -15.95 -39.57 38.48
CA LEU A 279 -15.48 -39.04 39.75
C LEU A 279 -16.46 -39.41 40.87
N PRO A 280 -15.99 -39.49 42.13
CA PRO A 280 -16.87 -39.64 43.29
C PRO A 280 -17.90 -38.51 43.36
N GLU A 281 -19.08 -38.79 43.92
CA GLU A 281 -20.18 -37.81 44.00
C GLU A 281 -19.78 -36.50 44.67
N GLY A 282 -18.87 -36.53 45.66
CA GLY A 282 -18.38 -35.31 46.33
C GLY A 282 -17.50 -34.41 45.45
N ARG A 283 -17.10 -34.86 44.26
CA ARG A 283 -16.21 -34.14 43.33
C ARG A 283 -16.88 -33.87 41.98
N PHE A 284 -18.15 -34.22 41.83
CA PHE A 284 -18.89 -34.10 40.57
C PHE A 284 -20.25 -33.45 40.81
N CYS A 285 -20.62 -32.55 39.90
CA CYS A 285 -21.94 -31.94 39.85
C CYS A 285 -22.41 -31.84 38.40
N ASP A 286 -23.58 -32.41 38.12
CA ASP A 286 -24.30 -32.19 36.88
C ASP A 286 -25.22 -30.97 37.05
N VAL A 287 -24.98 -29.95 36.23
CA VAL A 287 -25.73 -28.69 36.25
C VAL A 287 -26.62 -28.54 35.01
N SER A 288 -26.74 -29.59 34.19
CA SER A 288 -27.51 -29.56 32.92
C SER A 288 -28.96 -29.11 33.14
N ALA A 289 -29.57 -29.54 34.25
CA ALA A 289 -30.97 -29.25 34.59
C ALA A 289 -31.20 -27.87 35.22
N TRP A 290 -30.15 -27.08 35.49
CA TRP A 290 -30.34 -25.75 36.10
C TRP A 290 -31.12 -24.85 35.14
N PRO A 291 -32.02 -24.00 35.63
CA PRO A 291 -32.65 -22.99 34.77
C PRO A 291 -31.55 -22.11 34.16
N ALA A 292 -31.76 -21.61 32.94
CA ALA A 292 -30.91 -20.57 32.38
C ALA A 292 -30.87 -19.43 33.39
N LEU A 293 -29.74 -19.30 34.08
CA LEU A 293 -29.52 -18.29 35.10
C LEU A 293 -29.32 -16.97 34.35
N ASN A 294 -30.43 -16.38 33.89
CA ASN A 294 -30.44 -15.01 33.41
C ASN A 294 -30.07 -14.12 34.59
N ALA A 295 -28.85 -13.61 34.58
CA ALA A 295 -28.40 -12.49 35.38
C ALA A 295 -27.94 -11.39 34.42
#